data_AF-A0A819CSU9-F1
#
_entry.id   AF-A0A819CSU9-F1
#
_cell.length_a   1.000
_cell.length_b   1.000
_cell.length_c   1.000
_cell.angle_alpha   90.00
_cell.angle_beta   90.00
_cell.angle_gamma   90.00
#
_symmetry.space_group_name_H-M   'P 1'
#
loop_
_entity.id
_entity.type
_entity.pdbx_description
1 polymer ?
#
loop_
_entity_poly.entity_id
_entity_poly.type
_entity_poly.pdbx_seq_one_letter_code
_entity_poly.pdbx_strand_id
1 'polypeptide(L)'
;MSKPTSPHENLTKFRYTDLLAEPIARLLSPIKGYEAAPLVSLEQAVTSIAIFFDCIEENVWIVKENSKTPSDGLNQDESVAVHLYTMQFDSDPSFYQLLNLTLRGENSDNFKRCSTLSPPMQEAVINIIREAIVEGTDEEDIKSIIVSELIQYYGGTWWVHITPTPET
;
A
#
# COMPACT_ATOMS: atom_id res chain seq x y z
N MET A 1 -32.86 -36.40 -11.53
CA MET A 1 -32.94 -35.60 -10.30
C MET A 1 -31.59 -34.92 -10.12
N SER A 2 -31.47 -33.66 -10.56
CA SER A 2 -30.23 -32.88 -10.49
C SER A 2 -30.19 -32.13 -9.17
N LYS A 3 -29.11 -32.29 -8.40
CA LYS A 3 -28.88 -31.50 -7.18
C LYS A 3 -28.53 -30.05 -7.56
N PRO A 4 -29.01 -29.04 -6.82
CA PRO A 4 -28.64 -27.65 -7.03
C PRO A 4 -27.23 -27.39 -6.47
N THR A 5 -26.35 -26.85 -7.30
CA THR A 5 -25.01 -26.40 -6.92
C THR A 5 -25.13 -25.12 -6.09
N SER A 6 -24.60 -25.15 -4.88
CA SER A 6 -24.57 -24.02 -3.93
C SER A 6 -23.57 -22.93 -4.39
N PRO A 7 -23.82 -21.62 -4.17
CA PRO A 7 -23.01 -20.53 -4.74
C PRO A 7 -21.67 -20.27 -4.03
N HIS A 8 -21.24 -21.11 -3.08
CA HIS A 8 -20.11 -20.80 -2.19
C HIS A 8 -18.72 -21.26 -2.67
N GLU A 9 -18.57 -21.78 -3.90
CA GLU A 9 -17.30 -22.31 -4.41
C GLU A 9 -16.54 -21.33 -5.34
N ASN A 10 -16.22 -20.09 -4.91
CA ASN A 10 -15.36 -19.22 -5.74
C ASN A 10 -14.49 -18.20 -4.98
N LEU A 11 -14.08 -18.47 -3.73
CA LEU A 11 -13.15 -17.58 -3.02
C LEU A 11 -11.83 -18.24 -2.59
N THR A 12 -11.61 -19.52 -2.90
CA THR A 12 -10.42 -20.27 -2.46
C THR A 12 -9.41 -20.59 -3.57
N LYS A 13 -9.63 -20.12 -4.81
CA LYS A 13 -8.83 -20.57 -5.97
C LYS A 13 -7.47 -19.86 -6.13
N PHE A 14 -7.16 -18.80 -5.37
CA PHE A 14 -5.94 -18.00 -5.58
C PHE A 14 -4.79 -18.25 -4.62
N ARG A 15 -4.91 -19.14 -3.63
CA ARG A 15 -3.85 -19.37 -2.63
C ARG A 15 -3.18 -20.73 -2.81
N TYR A 16 -2.40 -20.95 -3.87
CA TYR A 16 -1.39 -22.02 -3.96
C TYR A 16 -0.54 -21.97 -5.26
N THR A 17 -0.96 -21.23 -6.29
CA THR A 17 -0.37 -21.28 -7.64
C THR A 17 0.92 -20.46 -7.85
N ASP A 18 1.25 -19.51 -6.97
CA ASP A 18 2.44 -18.66 -7.18
C ASP A 18 3.77 -19.41 -7.03
N LEU A 19 3.79 -20.53 -6.31
CA LEU A 19 5.00 -21.37 -6.16
C LEU A 19 5.40 -22.08 -7.45
N LEU A 20 4.44 -22.35 -8.35
CA LEU A 20 4.70 -23.07 -9.60
C LEU A 20 5.19 -22.15 -10.73
N ALA A 21 4.97 -20.84 -10.59
CA ALA A 21 5.43 -19.83 -11.53
C ALA A 21 6.72 -19.12 -11.08
N GLU A 22 7.28 -19.46 -9.90
CA GLU A 22 8.57 -18.91 -9.48
C GLU A 22 9.68 -19.38 -10.43
N PRO A 23 10.45 -18.45 -11.03
CA PRO A 23 11.62 -18.84 -11.79
C PRO A 23 12.64 -19.47 -10.83
N ILE A 24 12.75 -20.80 -10.87
CA ILE A 24 13.77 -21.59 -10.16
C ILE A 24 15.20 -21.12 -10.55
N ALA A 25 15.33 -20.31 -11.60
CA ALA A 25 16.58 -19.87 -12.21
C ALA A 25 17.41 -18.86 -11.38
N ARG A 26 16.86 -18.21 -10.34
CA ARG A 26 17.65 -17.35 -9.43
C ARG A 26 17.54 -17.88 -8.01
N LEU A 27 18.54 -18.67 -7.59
CA LEU A 27 18.76 -18.92 -6.17
C LEU A 27 19.14 -17.58 -5.51
N LEU A 28 18.16 -16.89 -4.93
CA LEU A 28 18.42 -15.74 -4.10
C LEU A 28 19.15 -16.23 -2.86
N SER A 29 20.29 -15.61 -2.56
CA SER A 29 20.97 -15.89 -1.30
C SER A 29 20.05 -15.46 -0.16
N PRO A 30 19.94 -16.24 0.93
CA PRO A 30 19.22 -15.80 2.12
C PRO A 30 19.72 -14.44 2.56
N ILE A 31 18.79 -13.56 2.98
CA ILE A 31 19.15 -12.29 3.59
C ILE A 31 19.90 -12.61 4.90
N LYS A 32 21.12 -12.11 5.04
CA LYS A 32 22.00 -12.33 6.21
C LYS A 32 22.19 -11.03 6.98
N GLY A 33 22.53 -11.14 8.27
CA GLY A 33 22.82 -10.03 9.16
C GLY A 33 21.61 -9.52 9.95
N TYR A 34 20.38 -9.88 9.56
CA TYR A 34 19.17 -9.52 10.31
C TYR A 34 18.96 -10.41 11.54
N GLU A 35 19.58 -11.59 11.60
CA GLU A 35 19.57 -12.46 12.78
C GLU A 35 20.23 -11.83 14.01
N ALA A 36 21.14 -10.88 13.81
CA ALA A 36 21.82 -10.13 14.87
C ALA A 36 21.23 -8.72 15.07
N ALA A 37 20.25 -8.33 14.26
CA ALA A 37 19.61 -7.03 14.37
C ALA A 37 18.68 -7.01 15.60
N PRO A 38 18.63 -5.90 16.35
CA PRO A 38 17.67 -5.77 17.43
C PRO A 38 16.25 -5.79 16.87
N LEU A 39 15.35 -6.47 17.58
CA LEU A 39 13.92 -6.40 17.28
C LEU A 39 13.43 -4.99 17.56
N VAL A 40 12.70 -4.43 16.60
CA VAL A 40 12.09 -3.11 16.65
C VAL A 40 10.56 -3.25 16.62
N SER A 41 9.85 -2.19 17.00
CA SER A 41 8.39 -2.22 16.87
C SER A 41 7.98 -2.25 15.40
N LEU A 42 6.76 -2.69 15.12
CA LEU A 42 6.27 -2.73 13.75
C LEU A 42 6.26 -1.33 13.09
N GLU A 43 5.92 -0.28 13.84
CA GLU A 43 5.96 1.12 13.37
C GLU A 43 7.36 1.51 12.89
N GLN A 44 8.38 1.17 13.68
CA GLN A 44 9.77 1.45 13.33
C GLN A 44 10.22 0.66 12.09
N ALA A 45 9.78 -0.61 11.98
CA ALA A 45 10.07 -1.43 10.82
C ALA A 45 9.45 -0.85 9.54
N VAL A 46 8.16 -0.48 9.59
CA VAL A 46 7.45 0.04 8.40
C VAL A 46 7.92 1.43 7.98
N THR A 47 8.49 2.23 8.89
CA THR A 47 8.98 3.58 8.58
C THR A 47 9.95 3.57 7.39
N SER A 48 10.87 2.60 7.37
CA SER A 48 11.88 2.47 6.31
C SER A 48 11.31 2.13 4.93
N ILE A 49 10.13 1.52 4.89
CA ILE A 49 9.49 1.09 3.66
C ILE A 49 8.28 1.96 3.30
N ALA A 50 7.82 2.86 4.17
CA ALA A 50 6.65 3.70 3.96
C ALA A 50 6.71 4.52 2.65
N ILE A 51 7.90 4.84 2.16
CA ILE A 51 8.09 5.50 0.85
C ILE A 51 7.62 4.65 -0.34
N PHE A 52 7.49 3.34 -0.18
CA PHE A 52 7.05 2.37 -1.20
C PHE A 52 5.64 1.83 -0.95
N PHE A 53 5.00 2.22 0.15
CA PHE A 53 3.69 1.71 0.56
C PHE A 53 2.88 2.85 1.16
N ASP A 54 1.97 3.41 0.38
CA ASP A 54 1.07 4.43 0.92
C ASP A 54 0.13 3.83 1.96
N CYS A 55 -0.29 4.67 2.91
CA CYS A 55 -1.17 4.28 4.02
C CYS A 55 -0.66 3.11 4.87
N ILE A 56 0.63 2.76 4.79
CA ILE A 56 1.19 1.66 5.60
C ILE A 56 1.04 1.94 7.10
N GLU A 57 1.19 3.20 7.52
CA GLU A 57 1.05 3.61 8.91
C GLU A 57 -0.39 3.48 9.41
N GLU A 58 -1.36 3.92 8.60
CA GLU A 58 -2.79 3.77 8.89
C GLU A 58 -3.20 2.29 8.96
N ASN A 59 -2.70 1.49 8.02
CA ASN A 59 -2.91 0.05 8.02
C ASN A 59 -2.33 -0.57 9.29
N VAL A 60 -1.08 -0.25 9.67
CA VAL A 60 -0.46 -0.71 10.92
C VAL A 60 -1.35 -0.38 12.12
N TRP A 61 -1.89 0.83 12.18
CA TRP A 61 -2.82 1.21 13.25
C TRP A 61 -4.07 0.34 13.29
N ILE A 62 -4.71 0.11 12.14
CA ILE A 62 -5.91 -0.74 12.01
C ILE A 62 -5.61 -2.18 12.45
N VAL A 63 -4.52 -2.78 11.98
CA VAL A 63 -4.19 -4.16 12.39
C VAL A 63 -3.77 -4.26 13.85
N LYS A 64 -3.15 -3.23 14.43
CA LYS A 64 -2.90 -3.16 15.88
C LYS A 64 -4.18 -3.21 16.69
N GLU A 65 -5.19 -2.46 16.27
CA GLU A 65 -6.49 -2.44 16.94
C GLU A 65 -7.18 -3.82 16.88
N ASN A 66 -7.00 -4.54 15.77
CA ASN A 66 -7.60 -5.86 15.54
C ASN A 66 -6.80 -7.05 16.14
N SER A 67 -5.55 -6.83 16.58
CA SER A 67 -4.66 -7.88 17.10
C SER A 67 -4.25 -7.66 18.56
N LYS A 68 -5.11 -7.05 19.39
CA LYS A 68 -4.83 -6.73 20.80
C LYS A 68 -4.61 -7.94 21.71
N THR A 69 -5.14 -9.12 21.36
CA THR A 69 -5.06 -10.33 22.19
C THR A 69 -4.72 -11.56 21.33
N PRO A 70 -3.44 -11.74 20.95
CA PRO A 70 -3.01 -12.95 20.25
C PRO A 70 -3.20 -14.19 21.12
N SER A 71 -3.79 -15.24 20.55
CA SER A 71 -4.15 -16.49 21.24
C SER A 71 -3.16 -17.64 20.98
N ASP A 72 -2.17 -17.41 20.12
CA ASP A 72 -1.25 -18.38 19.53
C ASP A 72 0.16 -18.33 20.15
N GLY A 73 0.34 -17.59 21.25
CA GLY A 73 1.63 -17.43 21.91
C GLY A 73 2.56 -16.44 21.22
N LEU A 74 2.09 -15.77 20.17
CA LEU A 74 2.80 -14.64 19.57
C LEU A 74 2.72 -13.42 20.47
N ASN A 75 3.77 -12.61 20.43
CA ASN A 75 3.68 -11.27 20.98
C ASN A 75 2.81 -10.38 20.07
N GLN A 76 2.41 -9.22 20.59
CA GLN A 76 1.50 -8.33 19.88
C GLN A 76 2.07 -7.89 18.53
N ASP A 77 3.33 -7.46 18.47
CA ASP A 77 3.94 -6.98 17.22
C ASP A 77 4.10 -8.10 16.19
N GLU A 78 4.40 -9.34 16.62
CA GLU A 78 4.43 -10.52 15.75
C GLU A 78 3.06 -10.81 15.13
N SER A 79 2.00 -10.80 15.97
CA SER A 79 0.63 -11.03 15.51
C SER A 79 0.18 -9.95 14.53
N VAL A 80 0.51 -8.68 14.82
CA VAL A 80 0.18 -7.54 13.96
C VAL A 80 0.95 -7.64 12.64
N ALA A 81 2.23 -8.03 12.64
CA ALA A 81 3.01 -8.20 11.43
C ALA A 81 2.44 -9.29 10.51
N VAL A 82 2.04 -10.43 11.08
CA VAL A 82 1.37 -11.51 10.33
C VAL A 82 0.02 -11.03 9.79
N HIS A 83 -0.76 -10.31 10.61
CA HIS A 83 -2.06 -9.78 10.19
C HIS A 83 -1.87 -8.77 9.05
N LEU A 84 -0.94 -7.83 9.16
CA LEU A 84 -0.61 -6.86 8.10
C LEU A 84 -0.24 -7.56 6.78
N TYR A 85 0.57 -8.61 6.85
CA TYR A 85 1.01 -9.39 5.68
C TYR A 85 -0.13 -10.24 5.07
N THR A 86 -1.14 -10.61 5.85
CA THR A 86 -2.21 -11.51 5.38
C THR A 86 -3.53 -10.80 5.10
N MET A 87 -3.67 -9.54 5.56
CA MET A 87 -4.84 -8.71 5.37
C MET A 87 -5.01 -8.39 3.88
N GLN A 88 -6.21 -8.66 3.37
CA GLN A 88 -6.60 -8.21 2.04
C GLN A 88 -7.12 -6.78 2.19
N PHE A 89 -6.56 -5.87 1.40
CA PHE A 89 -7.03 -4.49 1.38
C PHE A 89 -8.22 -4.39 0.42
N ASP A 90 -9.15 -3.49 0.72
CA ASP A 90 -10.30 -3.22 -0.17
C ASP A 90 -9.86 -2.63 -1.51
N SER A 91 -8.64 -2.08 -1.56
CA SER A 91 -7.96 -1.64 -2.79
C SER A 91 -6.85 -2.62 -3.17
N ASP A 92 -6.84 -3.06 -4.42
CA ASP A 92 -5.72 -3.80 -5.00
C ASP A 92 -4.61 -2.82 -5.44
N PRO A 93 -3.32 -3.15 -5.21
CA PRO A 93 -2.80 -4.36 -4.58
C PRO A 93 -2.72 -4.26 -3.04
N SER A 94 -3.00 -5.37 -2.35
CA SER A 94 -2.76 -5.52 -0.90
C SER A 94 -1.27 -5.48 -0.53
N PHE A 95 -0.95 -5.24 0.75
CA PHE A 95 0.43 -5.06 1.21
C PHE A 95 1.39 -6.19 0.79
N TYR A 96 1.00 -7.47 0.93
CA TYR A 96 1.89 -8.57 0.54
C TYR A 96 2.10 -8.65 -0.97
N GLN A 97 1.09 -8.32 -1.77
CA GLN A 97 1.22 -8.33 -3.23
C GLN A 97 2.20 -7.26 -3.65
N LEU A 98 2.06 -6.07 -3.08
CA LEU A 98 2.94 -4.95 -3.35
C LEU A 98 4.36 -5.25 -2.86
N LEU A 99 4.52 -5.82 -1.65
CA LEU A 99 5.83 -6.16 -1.11
C LEU A 99 6.52 -7.23 -1.94
N ASN A 100 5.81 -8.29 -2.32
CA ASN A 100 6.35 -9.32 -3.19
C ASN A 100 6.68 -8.78 -4.58
N LEU A 101 5.86 -7.89 -5.14
CA LEU A 101 6.13 -7.25 -6.43
C LEU A 101 7.38 -6.37 -6.35
N THR A 102 7.52 -5.56 -5.29
CA THR A 102 8.69 -4.71 -5.06
C THR A 102 9.97 -5.51 -4.89
N LEU A 103 9.94 -6.58 -4.08
CA LEU A 103 11.11 -7.43 -3.86
C LEU A 103 11.51 -8.27 -5.09
N ARG A 104 10.58 -8.48 -6.04
CA ARG A 104 10.77 -9.32 -7.23
C ARG A 104 10.95 -8.52 -8.52
N GLY A 105 10.60 -7.23 -8.54
CA GLY A 105 10.70 -6.37 -9.71
C GLY A 105 12.15 -5.93 -9.99
N GLU A 106 12.58 -6.01 -11.25
CA GLU A 106 13.91 -5.54 -11.68
C GLU A 106 14.01 -4.00 -11.80
N ASN A 107 12.92 -3.24 -11.62
CA ASN A 107 12.89 -1.77 -11.68
C ASN A 107 11.95 -1.20 -10.60
N SER A 108 12.55 -0.57 -9.60
CA SER A 108 11.93 0.09 -8.44
C SER A 108 11.32 1.47 -8.72
N ASP A 109 11.32 1.94 -9.98
CA ASP A 109 11.06 3.36 -10.30
C ASP A 109 9.59 3.68 -10.60
N ASN A 110 8.71 2.68 -10.69
CA ASN A 110 7.30 2.89 -11.07
C ASN A 110 6.36 2.50 -9.93
N PHE A 111 6.34 3.34 -8.89
CA PHE A 111 5.36 3.26 -7.81
C PHE A 111 4.25 4.31 -7.99
N LYS A 112 2.97 3.91 -7.87
CA LYS A 112 1.82 4.83 -7.89
C LYS A 112 0.73 4.37 -6.90
N ARG A 113 0.07 5.37 -6.31
CA ARG A 113 -0.28 5.41 -4.89
C ARG A 113 -1.59 4.73 -4.45
N CYS A 114 -1.68 4.40 -3.17
CA CYS A 114 -2.96 4.19 -2.48
C CYS A 114 -3.81 5.45 -2.59
N SER A 115 -5.03 5.26 -3.08
CA SER A 115 -6.07 6.27 -2.98
C SER A 115 -7.36 5.55 -2.63
N THR A 116 -8.00 5.99 -1.55
CA THR A 116 -9.36 5.60 -1.19
C THR A 116 -10.41 6.26 -2.09
N LEU A 117 -9.99 7.12 -3.01
CA LEU A 117 -10.84 7.78 -3.98
C LEU A 117 -11.24 6.77 -5.08
N SER A 118 -12.51 6.84 -5.51
CA SER A 118 -12.97 6.05 -6.65
C SER A 118 -12.11 6.34 -7.90
N PRO A 119 -11.90 5.37 -8.81
CA PRO A 119 -11.12 5.58 -10.04
C PRO A 119 -11.47 6.85 -10.84
N PRO A 120 -12.76 7.22 -11.04
CA PRO A 120 -13.07 8.47 -11.74
C PRO A 120 -12.65 9.72 -10.97
N MET A 121 -12.64 9.66 -9.64
CA MET A 121 -12.19 10.76 -8.79
C MET A 121 -10.67 10.87 -8.77
N GLN A 122 -9.94 9.73 -8.83
CA GLN A 122 -8.50 9.73 -9.01
C GLN A 122 -8.08 10.44 -10.30
N GLU A 123 -8.74 10.10 -11.42
CA GLU A 123 -8.41 10.68 -12.72
C GLU A 123 -8.69 12.19 -12.75
N ALA A 124 -9.79 12.61 -12.12
CA ALA A 124 -10.11 14.02 -11.99
C ALA A 124 -9.07 14.79 -11.16
N VAL A 125 -8.68 14.26 -9.99
CA VAL A 125 -7.64 14.86 -9.14
C VAL A 125 -6.30 14.93 -9.89
N ILE A 126 -5.93 13.88 -10.63
CA ILE A 126 -4.70 13.86 -11.44
C ILE A 126 -4.73 14.96 -12.51
N ASN A 127 -5.86 15.17 -13.17
CA ASN A 127 -5.96 16.22 -14.20
C ASN A 127 -5.88 17.62 -13.60
N ILE A 128 -6.57 17.86 -12.48
CA ILE A 128 -6.47 19.13 -11.71
C ILE A 128 -5.01 19.41 -11.33
N ILE A 129 -4.29 18.40 -10.81
CA ILE A 129 -2.88 18.55 -10.45
C ILE A 129 -2.02 18.88 -11.67
N ARG A 130 -2.26 18.21 -12.80
CA ARG A 130 -1.50 18.46 -14.05
C ARG A 130 -1.73 19.88 -14.57
N GLU A 131 -2.97 20.35 -14.57
CA GLU A 131 -3.33 21.71 -15.01
C GLU A 131 -2.72 22.74 -14.06
N ALA A 132 -2.82 22.52 -12.75
CA ALA A 132 -2.22 23.40 -11.75
C ALA A 132 -0.68 23.50 -11.87
N ILE A 133 0.02 22.40 -12.22
CA ILE A 133 1.47 22.43 -12.45
C ILE A 133 1.84 23.23 -13.71
N VAL A 134 0.97 23.24 -14.73
CA VAL A 134 1.20 23.99 -15.97
C VAL A 134 0.92 25.48 -15.78
N GLU A 135 -0.10 25.82 -14.99
CA GLU A 135 -0.52 27.21 -14.76
C GLU A 135 0.21 27.89 -13.60
N GLY A 136 0.57 27.11 -12.58
CA GLY A 136 1.16 27.62 -11.35
C GLY A 136 2.61 28.05 -11.52
N THR A 137 2.96 29.13 -10.83
CA THR A 137 4.30 29.74 -10.89
C THR A 137 5.25 29.21 -9.83
N ASP A 138 4.74 28.83 -8.66
CA ASP A 138 5.48 28.26 -7.54
C ASP A 138 4.63 27.26 -6.75
N GLU A 139 5.23 26.59 -5.75
CA GLU A 139 4.53 25.54 -4.99
C GLU A 139 3.28 26.03 -4.25
N GLU A 140 3.26 27.28 -3.77
CA GLU A 140 2.10 27.82 -3.04
C GLU A 140 0.97 28.18 -4.00
N ASP A 141 1.31 28.70 -5.18
CA ASP A 141 0.38 28.94 -6.27
C ASP A 141 -0.27 27.63 -6.75
N ILE A 142 0.55 26.60 -7.00
CA ILE A 142 0.08 25.26 -7.40
C ILE A 142 -0.83 24.66 -6.31
N LYS A 143 -0.45 24.75 -5.02
CA LYS A 143 -1.30 24.28 -3.91
C LYS A 143 -2.64 25.02 -3.89
N SER A 144 -2.62 26.34 -4.05
CA SER A 144 -3.83 27.17 -4.02
C SER A 144 -4.77 26.80 -5.16
N ILE A 145 -4.26 26.62 -6.38
CA ILE A 145 -5.06 26.20 -7.54
C ILE A 145 -5.71 24.84 -7.26
N ILE A 146 -4.92 23.82 -6.86
CA ILE A 146 -5.44 22.48 -6.57
C ILE A 146 -6.52 22.51 -5.49
N VAL A 147 -6.26 23.20 -4.35
CA VAL A 147 -7.22 23.27 -3.25
C VAL A 147 -8.51 23.97 -3.70
N SER A 148 -8.41 25.06 -4.45
CA SER A 148 -9.58 25.83 -4.90
C SER A 148 -10.48 25.02 -5.82
N GLU A 149 -9.91 24.27 -6.77
CA GLU A 149 -10.67 23.44 -7.69
C GLU A 149 -11.31 22.25 -6.99
N LEU A 150 -10.58 21.57 -6.09
CA LEU A 150 -11.14 20.45 -5.33
C LEU A 150 -12.31 20.88 -4.44
N ILE A 151 -12.22 22.06 -3.81
CA ILE A 151 -13.34 22.65 -3.05
C ILE A 151 -14.51 22.97 -3.98
N GLN A 152 -14.26 23.53 -5.17
CA GLN A 152 -15.32 23.88 -6.11
C GLN A 152 -16.06 22.65 -6.65
N TYR A 153 -15.33 21.60 -7.02
CA TYR A 153 -15.91 20.39 -7.65
C TYR A 153 -16.50 19.41 -6.64
N TYR A 154 -15.88 19.25 -5.47
CA TYR A 154 -16.25 18.21 -4.50
C TYR A 154 -16.75 18.76 -3.17
N GLY A 155 -16.64 20.07 -2.93
CA GLY A 155 -16.96 20.69 -1.65
C GLY A 155 -16.03 20.27 -0.52
N GLY A 156 -16.35 20.69 0.70
CA GLY A 156 -15.64 20.28 1.91
C GLY A 156 -14.30 20.99 2.12
N THR A 157 -13.38 20.32 2.83
CA THR A 157 -12.06 20.85 3.17
C THR A 157 -10.99 19.91 2.66
N TRP A 158 -10.03 20.46 1.93
CA TRP A 158 -8.96 19.73 1.28
C TRP A 158 -7.61 20.24 1.76
N TRP A 159 -6.68 19.31 1.97
CA TRP A 159 -5.31 19.61 2.37
C TRP A 159 -4.38 19.06 1.28
N VAL A 160 -3.53 19.91 0.75
CA VAL A 160 -2.57 19.53 -0.31
C VAL A 160 -1.16 19.78 0.22
N HIS A 161 -0.33 18.75 0.16
CA HIS A 161 1.08 18.84 0.48
C HIS A 161 1.89 18.51 -0.78
N ILE A 162 2.77 19.43 -1.18
CA ILE A 162 3.73 19.24 -2.27
C ILE A 162 5.10 19.13 -1.63
N THR A 163 5.84 18.08 -1.97
CA THR A 163 7.23 17.92 -1.55
C THR A 163 8.13 18.13 -2.76
N PRO A 164 9.14 19.01 -2.69
CA PRO A 164 10.15 19.09 -3.74
C PRO A 164 10.84 17.73 -3.89
N THR A 165 11.13 17.35 -5.13
CA THR A 165 11.91 16.14 -5.38
C THR A 165 13.33 16.40 -4.91
N PRO A 166 13.95 15.52 -4.09
CA PRO A 166 15.32 15.72 -3.66
C PRO A 166 16.23 15.76 -4.90
N GLU A 167 16.98 16.86 -5.04
CA GLU A 167 17.98 16.99 -6.10
C GLU A 167 19.02 15.85 -5.97
N THR A 168 19.26 15.16 -7.08
CA THR A 168 20.12 13.96 -7.17
C THR A 168 21.58 14.33 -7.35
#